data_AF-A0A1E5WG86-F1
#
_entry.id   AF-A0A1E5WG86-F1
#
_cell.length_a   1.000
_cell.length_b   1.000
_cell.length_c   1.000
_cell.angle_alpha   90.00
_cell.angle_beta   90.00
_cell.angle_gamma   90.00
#
_symmetry.space_group_name_H-M   'P 1'
#
loop_
_entity.id
_entity.type
_entity.pdbx_description
1 polymer ?
#
loop_
_entity_poly.entity_id
_entity_poly.type
_entity_poly.pdbx_seq_one_letter_code
_entity_poly.pdbx_strand_id
1 'polypeptide(L)'
;MILRSALSAARRLRWVQLIVEHGEPYRAPHRCATATRYWDVQESSLASSCRVTPIGHGYKLRPYSAAPARRGEEKSLDEDEEEVVVDKELRQMEKRRVFWTAQETFMEYLHFTRGLPFADAEHISKHCPVFVSKLLDRVKDAIEDPVEGGEEVVFRSKVKKKAVRDQKATRALERLFRYHPVNEFEPFFESIGLKPRKFDSFLPRDLMFLADAETLLKNYHVLCNYGFMRTKIGSIYMAAAEFFSSGDNVLASKLSALEDLGFSKTTVIKLVTSCPVILSCDLDAEFKIMQWLDDGGIQRDWIGQFLSVRKSYNWKKMVEVPQFFTELGFDKEGIGKLIRQNPDFLLDGSGKVLFRAVTIMLKAGSGKKDLFDLFLDFPDVPARNFARNIQSVIRLLADIECGKEAFVEDYKGGATTIEEVQIWVKALPPTAL
;
A
#
# COMPACT_ATOMS: atom_id res chain seq x y z
N MET A 1 -26.14 34.58 -3.00
CA MET A 1 -26.22 35.10 -4.38
C MET A 1 -24.93 35.80 -4.84
N ILE A 2 -24.18 36.41 -3.90
CA ILE A 2 -22.96 37.19 -4.20
C ILE A 2 -21.71 36.30 -4.46
N LEU A 3 -21.60 35.14 -3.79
CA LEU A 3 -20.58 34.12 -4.11
C LEU A 3 -20.65 33.68 -5.57
N ARG A 4 -21.87 33.44 -6.07
CA ARG A 4 -22.13 33.11 -7.49
C ARG A 4 -21.70 34.24 -8.41
N SER A 5 -21.88 35.50 -8.03
CA SER A 5 -21.45 36.63 -8.85
C SER A 5 -19.94 36.86 -8.82
N ALA A 6 -19.28 36.68 -7.66
CA ALA A 6 -17.83 36.80 -7.52
C ALA A 6 -17.08 35.67 -8.27
N LEU A 7 -17.56 34.42 -8.16
CA LEU A 7 -17.09 33.30 -8.97
C LEU A 7 -17.44 33.47 -10.46
N SER A 8 -18.58 34.11 -10.79
CA SER A 8 -18.93 34.48 -12.16
C SER A 8 -18.15 35.67 -12.74
N ALA A 9 -17.51 36.49 -11.90
CA ALA A 9 -16.65 37.59 -12.32
C ALA A 9 -15.19 37.14 -12.49
N ALA A 10 -14.76 36.13 -11.73
CA ALA A 10 -13.50 35.43 -11.95
C ALA A 10 -13.54 34.44 -13.14
N ARG A 11 -14.64 34.44 -13.90
CA ARG A 11 -15.14 33.36 -14.77
C ARG A 11 -14.52 33.25 -16.16
N ARG A 12 -13.37 33.85 -16.47
CA ARG A 12 -12.78 33.61 -17.81
C ARG A 12 -11.29 33.34 -17.93
N LEU A 13 -10.41 33.65 -16.97
CA LEU A 13 -8.98 33.34 -17.17
C LEU A 13 -8.14 33.19 -15.89
N ARG A 14 -8.65 33.50 -14.70
CA ARG A 14 -7.79 33.67 -13.50
C ARG A 14 -7.67 32.46 -12.57
N TRP A 15 -8.62 31.52 -12.61
CA TRP A 15 -8.61 30.35 -11.72
C TRP A 15 -7.50 29.37 -12.06
N VAL A 16 -7.35 29.04 -13.34
CA VAL A 16 -6.28 28.14 -13.81
C VAL A 16 -4.92 28.76 -13.53
N GLN A 17 -4.74 30.05 -13.80
CA GLN A 17 -3.50 30.78 -13.51
C GLN A 17 -3.17 30.81 -12.01
N LEU A 18 -4.11 31.13 -11.11
CA LEU A 18 -3.86 31.14 -9.66
C LEU A 18 -3.61 29.75 -9.06
N ILE A 19 -4.25 28.70 -9.61
CA ILE A 19 -4.05 27.31 -9.17
C ILE A 19 -2.70 26.75 -9.65
N VAL A 20 -2.27 27.12 -10.86
CA VAL A 20 -0.99 26.73 -11.47
C VAL A 20 0.18 27.53 -10.90
N GLU A 21 0.03 28.83 -10.62
CA GLU A 21 1.08 29.69 -10.05
C GLU A 21 1.49 29.30 -8.62
N HIS A 22 0.59 28.65 -7.87
CA HIS A 22 0.86 28.12 -6.53
C HIS A 22 1.10 26.59 -6.49
N GLY A 23 1.04 25.92 -7.64
CA GLY A 23 1.40 24.50 -7.75
C GLY A 23 2.87 24.36 -8.12
N GLU A 24 3.62 23.50 -7.43
CA GLU A 24 4.91 23.08 -7.99
C GLU A 24 4.64 22.39 -9.34
N PRO A 25 5.25 22.86 -10.45
CA PRO A 25 5.18 22.14 -11.72
C PRO A 25 5.82 20.76 -11.55
N TYR A 26 5.46 19.82 -12.42
CA TYR A 26 6.12 18.52 -12.49
C TYR A 26 7.64 18.71 -12.65
N ARG A 27 8.42 18.58 -11.57
CA ARG A 27 9.87 18.87 -11.58
C ARG A 27 10.67 17.57 -11.67
N ALA A 28 11.20 17.30 -12.86
CA ALA A 28 12.35 16.42 -13.00
C ALA A 28 13.62 17.15 -12.49
N PRO A 29 14.47 16.54 -11.64
CA PRO A 29 15.66 17.21 -11.15
C PRO A 29 16.78 17.21 -12.20
N HIS A 30 17.23 18.40 -12.59
CA HIS A 30 18.54 18.63 -13.20
C HIS A 30 19.50 19.20 -12.14
N ARG A 31 20.59 18.47 -11.84
CA ARG A 31 22.00 18.88 -12.01
C ARG A 31 22.94 17.91 -11.32
N CYS A 32 24.00 17.59 -12.04
CA CYS A 32 25.17 16.85 -11.58
C CYS A 32 25.90 17.57 -10.45
N ALA A 33 26.40 16.79 -9.49
CA ALA A 33 27.65 17.06 -8.80
C ALA A 33 28.39 15.72 -8.65
N THR A 34 29.58 15.67 -9.23
CA THR A 34 30.58 14.61 -9.09
C THR A 34 30.98 14.40 -7.63
N ALA A 35 30.96 13.15 -7.16
CA ALA A 35 31.91 12.65 -6.18
C ALA A 35 31.98 11.11 -6.23
N THR A 36 33.21 10.64 -6.38
CA THR A 36 33.73 9.28 -6.47
C THR A 36 33.42 8.39 -5.26
N ARG A 37 33.24 7.08 -5.52
CA ARG A 37 33.96 5.91 -4.92
C ARG A 37 33.19 4.63 -5.32
N TYR A 38 33.67 3.91 -6.33
CA TYR A 38 34.55 2.74 -6.21
C TYR A 38 33.92 1.60 -5.38
N TRP A 39 33.42 0.57 -6.06
CA TRP A 39 33.76 -0.84 -5.88
C TRP A 39 33.20 -1.63 -7.08
N ASP A 40 34.13 -2.17 -7.87
CA ASP A 40 33.91 -3.21 -8.89
C ASP A 40 33.33 -4.47 -8.26
N VAL A 41 32.37 -5.14 -8.93
CA VAL A 41 32.42 -6.58 -9.27
C VAL A 41 31.50 -6.83 -10.49
N GLN A 42 32.11 -6.71 -11.67
CA GLN A 42 32.08 -7.64 -12.81
C GLN A 42 30.77 -8.40 -13.15
N GLU A 43 30.00 -7.84 -14.10
CA GLU A 43 29.21 -8.63 -15.06
C GLU A 43 30.14 -9.13 -16.18
N SER A 44 29.94 -10.38 -16.62
CA SER A 44 30.48 -10.86 -17.90
C SER A 44 29.35 -10.89 -18.93
N SER A 45 29.60 -10.21 -20.04
CA SER A 45 28.73 -10.03 -21.18
C SER A 45 28.88 -11.17 -22.19
N LEU A 46 27.80 -11.50 -22.90
CA LEU A 46 27.88 -11.96 -24.28
C LEU A 46 26.78 -11.27 -25.09
N ALA A 47 27.22 -10.41 -26.00
CA ALA A 47 26.40 -9.83 -27.05
C ALA A 47 26.29 -10.82 -28.22
N SER A 48 25.09 -11.02 -28.75
CA SER A 48 24.91 -11.53 -30.11
C SER A 48 24.17 -10.49 -30.95
N SER A 49 24.93 -9.94 -31.90
CA SER A 49 24.49 -9.10 -33.01
C SER A 49 23.41 -9.77 -33.85
N CYS A 50 22.35 -9.03 -34.18
CA CYS A 50 21.66 -9.15 -35.47
C CYS A 50 20.97 -7.82 -35.81
N ARG A 51 21.49 -7.14 -36.84
CA ARG A 51 20.86 -5.98 -37.49
C ARG A 51 19.79 -6.48 -38.46
N VAL A 52 18.55 -6.05 -38.28
CA VAL A 52 17.56 -5.94 -39.36
C VAL A 52 16.79 -4.64 -39.13
N THR A 53 16.89 -3.70 -40.07
CA THR A 53 15.98 -2.55 -40.16
C THR A 53 14.84 -2.89 -41.12
N PRO A 54 13.62 -2.44 -40.81
CA PRO A 54 12.80 -1.86 -41.86
C PRO A 54 12.29 -0.45 -41.51
N ILE A 55 12.25 0.34 -42.57
CA ILE A 55 11.76 1.71 -42.67
C ILE A 55 10.24 1.73 -42.45
N GLY A 56 9.78 2.55 -41.52
CA GLY A 56 8.37 2.83 -41.27
C GLY A 56 8.24 4.03 -40.33
N HIS A 57 7.43 5.01 -40.71
CA HIS A 57 7.34 6.35 -40.12
C HIS A 57 7.27 6.36 -38.58
N GLY A 58 8.18 7.09 -37.97
CA GLY A 58 8.34 7.17 -36.53
C GLY A 58 7.28 8.07 -35.86
N TYR A 59 6.50 7.48 -34.97
CA TYR A 59 5.97 8.18 -33.81
C TYR A 59 7.00 8.02 -32.69
N LYS A 60 7.78 9.07 -32.40
CA LYS A 60 8.66 9.10 -31.23
C LYS A 60 7.80 9.18 -29.96
N LEU A 61 7.43 8.03 -29.42
CA LEU A 61 7.07 7.93 -28.00
C LEU A 61 8.30 8.31 -27.18
N ARG A 62 8.17 9.26 -26.24
CA ARG A 62 9.26 9.60 -25.33
C ARG A 62 9.63 8.38 -24.47
N PRO A 63 10.91 8.03 -24.30
CA PRO A 63 11.32 7.05 -23.31
C PRO A 63 11.11 7.65 -21.91
N TYR A 64 10.24 7.02 -21.11
CA TYR A 64 10.07 7.36 -19.70
C TYR A 64 11.27 6.83 -18.91
N SER A 65 11.91 7.69 -18.12
CA SER A 65 13.03 7.34 -17.25
C SER A 65 12.49 6.82 -15.90
N ALA A 66 12.80 5.56 -15.57
CA ALA A 66 12.38 4.90 -14.34
C ALA A 66 13.32 5.20 -13.16
N ALA A 67 13.39 6.46 -12.72
CA ALA A 67 14.13 6.81 -11.50
C ALA A 67 13.25 6.65 -10.24
N PRO A 68 13.70 5.97 -9.17
CA PRO A 68 12.93 5.83 -7.95
C PRO A 68 12.82 7.18 -7.21
N ALA A 69 11.59 7.59 -6.90
CA ALA A 69 11.34 8.75 -6.05
C ALA A 69 11.96 8.53 -4.66
N ARG A 70 12.86 9.43 -4.23
CA ARG A 70 13.28 9.52 -2.83
C ARG A 70 12.05 9.91 -1.99
N ARG A 71 11.51 8.92 -1.29
CA ARG A 71 10.35 9.07 -0.40
C ARG A 71 10.86 9.53 0.97
N GLY A 72 10.55 10.76 1.35
CA GLY A 72 10.52 11.12 2.77
C GLY A 72 9.48 10.23 3.45
N GLU A 73 9.82 9.66 4.61
CA GLU A 73 8.90 8.84 5.38
C GLU A 73 7.61 9.64 5.65
N GLU A 74 6.56 9.28 4.92
CA GLU A 74 5.24 9.91 5.02
C GLU A 74 4.47 9.11 6.08
N LYS A 75 4.47 9.63 7.32
CA LYS A 75 3.61 9.12 8.39
C LYS A 75 2.15 9.33 7.99
N SER A 76 1.35 8.29 8.13
CA SER A 76 -0.10 8.45 8.06
C SER A 76 -0.58 9.27 9.24
N LEU A 77 -1.59 10.13 9.03
CA LEU A 77 -2.14 11.03 10.06
C LEU A 77 -2.96 10.30 11.14
N ASP A 78 -2.94 8.96 11.15
CA ASP A 78 -3.73 8.09 12.03
C ASP A 78 -2.84 7.03 12.74
N GLU A 79 -1.51 7.25 12.84
CA GLU A 79 -0.64 6.33 13.61
C GLU A 79 -0.86 6.54 15.11
N ASP A 80 -1.55 5.59 15.76
CA ASP A 80 -1.78 5.56 17.21
C ASP A 80 -0.44 5.78 17.97
N GLU A 81 -0.38 6.75 18.88
CA GLU A 81 0.86 7.12 19.58
C GLU A 81 1.49 5.95 20.37
N GLU A 82 0.67 5.02 20.89
CA GLU A 82 1.14 3.76 21.50
C GLU A 82 1.91 2.88 20.51
N GLU A 83 1.48 2.84 19.25
CA GLU A 83 2.09 2.00 18.21
C GLU A 83 3.49 2.49 17.84
N VAL A 84 3.69 3.81 17.85
CA VAL A 84 5.00 4.45 17.58
C VAL A 84 6.01 4.16 18.70
N VAL A 85 5.57 4.01 19.94
CA VAL A 85 6.45 3.72 21.09
C VAL A 85 6.89 2.26 21.07
N VAL A 86 5.96 1.32 20.86
CA VAL A 86 6.27 -0.12 20.76
C VAL A 86 7.23 -0.40 19.59
N ASP A 87 7.04 0.26 18.44
CA ASP A 87 7.94 0.11 17.29
C ASP A 87 9.37 0.61 17.58
N LYS A 88 9.53 1.67 18.39
CA LYS A 88 10.85 2.17 18.80
C LYS A 88 11.57 1.20 19.76
N GLU A 89 10.86 0.63 20.72
CA GLU A 89 11.43 -0.33 21.67
C GLU A 89 11.83 -1.64 20.98
N LEU A 90 10.99 -2.14 20.07
CA LEU A 90 11.31 -3.29 19.22
C LEU A 90 12.58 -3.05 18.41
N ARG A 91 12.69 -1.89 17.74
CA ARG A 91 13.92 -1.51 16.99
C ARG A 91 15.17 -1.38 17.85
N GLN A 92 15.03 -1.10 19.16
CA GLN A 92 16.16 -1.12 20.09
C GLN A 92 16.50 -2.54 20.53
N MET A 93 15.52 -3.43 20.67
CA MET A 93 15.71 -4.83 21.02
C MET A 93 16.31 -5.65 19.87
N GLU A 94 15.91 -5.42 18.63
CA GLU A 94 16.49 -6.05 17.43
C GLU A 94 18.00 -5.79 17.28
N LYS A 95 18.50 -4.72 17.91
CA LYS A 95 19.94 -4.39 17.93
C LYS A 95 20.72 -5.19 18.97
N ARG A 96 20.05 -5.94 19.85
CA ARG A 96 20.69 -6.76 20.89
C ARG A 96 21.10 -8.11 20.30
N ARG A 97 22.34 -8.52 20.51
CA ARG A 97 22.84 -9.84 20.05
C ARG A 97 21.98 -11.01 20.52
N VAL A 98 21.49 -10.94 21.77
CA VAL A 98 20.63 -11.97 22.39
C VAL A 98 19.32 -12.17 21.61
N PHE A 99 18.83 -11.12 20.93
CA PHE A 99 17.66 -11.22 20.07
C PHE A 99 17.90 -12.13 18.88
N TRP A 100 19.01 -11.94 18.17
CA TRP A 100 19.41 -12.81 17.07
C TRP A 100 19.62 -14.26 17.52
N THR A 101 20.24 -14.45 18.69
CA THR A 101 20.37 -15.78 19.30
C THR A 101 19.01 -16.44 19.55
N ALA A 102 18.03 -15.67 20.03
CA ALA A 102 16.67 -16.18 20.24
C ALA A 102 15.96 -16.50 18.92
N GLN A 103 16.13 -15.66 17.89
CA GLN A 103 15.61 -15.94 16.54
C GLN A 103 16.18 -17.23 15.97
N GLU A 104 17.49 -17.43 16.07
CA GLU A 104 18.18 -18.64 15.61
C GLU A 104 17.71 -19.88 16.36
N THR A 105 17.65 -19.81 17.70
CA THR A 105 17.14 -20.92 18.53
C THR A 105 15.68 -21.25 18.18
N PHE A 106 14.85 -20.24 17.89
CA PHE A 106 13.46 -20.44 17.50
C PHE A 106 13.33 -21.03 16.08
N MET A 107 14.17 -20.60 15.14
CA MET A 107 14.26 -21.19 13.80
C MET A 107 14.62 -22.68 13.88
N GLU A 108 15.63 -23.04 14.69
CA GLU A 108 16.03 -24.43 14.90
C GLU A 108 14.90 -25.28 15.49
N TYR A 109 14.14 -24.73 16.44
CA TYR A 109 12.94 -25.37 16.97
C TYR A 109 11.91 -25.65 15.85
N LEU A 110 11.57 -24.63 15.06
CA LEU A 110 10.61 -24.77 13.95
C LEU A 110 11.07 -25.80 12.91
N HIS A 111 12.36 -25.79 12.55
CA HIS A 111 12.88 -26.69 11.53
C HIS A 111 13.09 -28.12 12.06
N PHE A 112 13.90 -28.30 13.10
CA PHE A 112 14.33 -29.62 13.57
C PHE A 112 13.29 -30.30 14.47
N THR A 113 12.59 -29.54 15.32
CA THR A 113 11.63 -30.12 16.26
C THR A 113 10.24 -30.23 15.65
N ARG A 114 9.83 -29.23 14.86
CA ARG A 114 8.48 -29.17 14.27
C ARG A 114 8.42 -29.65 12.81
N GLY A 115 9.57 -29.86 12.17
CA GLY A 115 9.65 -30.43 10.83
C GLY A 115 9.25 -29.45 9.72
N LEU A 116 9.19 -28.14 10.00
CA LEU A 116 8.89 -27.16 8.96
C LEU A 116 10.05 -27.08 7.95
N PRO A 117 9.77 -26.81 6.66
CA PRO A 117 10.82 -26.57 5.69
C PRO A 117 11.74 -25.43 6.15
N PHE A 118 13.05 -25.59 5.94
CA PHE A 118 14.04 -24.60 6.40
C PHE A 118 13.71 -23.17 5.96
N ALA A 119 13.30 -22.99 4.69
CA ALA A 119 12.95 -21.69 4.15
C ALA A 119 11.77 -21.03 4.88
N ASP A 120 10.82 -21.80 5.39
CA ASP A 120 9.68 -21.28 6.14
C ASP A 120 10.04 -21.00 7.58
N ALA A 121 10.78 -21.90 8.23
CA ALA A 121 11.30 -21.69 9.58
C ALA A 121 12.19 -20.43 9.64
N GLU A 122 13.10 -20.26 8.68
CA GLU A 122 13.94 -19.07 8.53
C GLU A 122 13.09 -17.81 8.29
N HIS A 123 12.09 -17.88 7.41
CA HIS A 123 11.22 -16.74 7.15
C HIS A 123 10.44 -16.32 8.40
N ILE A 124 9.79 -17.28 9.06
CA ILE A 124 8.94 -17.05 10.23
C ILE A 124 9.77 -16.40 11.35
N SER A 125 10.87 -17.04 11.76
CA SER A 125 11.76 -16.55 12.82
C SER A 125 12.33 -15.15 12.57
N LYS A 126 12.65 -14.81 11.32
CA LYS A 126 13.18 -13.48 10.96
C LYS A 126 12.12 -12.39 10.92
N HIS A 127 10.85 -12.71 10.69
CA HIS A 127 9.78 -11.74 10.48
C HIS A 127 8.74 -11.70 11.61
N CYS A 128 8.98 -12.36 12.75
CA CYS A 128 8.13 -12.28 13.94
C CYS A 128 8.82 -11.61 15.17
N PRO A 129 9.30 -10.36 15.05
CA PRO A 129 10.09 -9.72 16.11
C PRO A 129 9.32 -9.49 17.42
N VAL A 130 8.01 -9.24 17.36
CA VAL A 130 7.14 -9.10 18.54
C VAL A 130 7.03 -10.43 19.26
N PHE A 131 6.79 -11.51 18.53
CA PHE A 131 6.76 -12.85 19.12
C PHE A 131 8.09 -13.24 19.77
N VAL A 132 9.22 -12.98 19.10
CA VAL A 132 10.56 -13.26 19.66
C VAL A 132 10.83 -12.43 20.91
N SER A 133 10.37 -11.17 20.96
CA SER A 133 10.43 -10.36 22.17
C SER A 133 9.66 -11.01 23.32
N LYS A 134 8.42 -11.47 23.07
CA LYS A 134 7.62 -12.18 24.08
C LYS A 134 8.31 -13.45 24.59
N LEU A 135 9.01 -14.17 23.71
CA LEU A 135 9.81 -15.33 24.12
C LEU A 135 10.94 -14.93 25.06
N LEU A 136 11.69 -13.88 24.73
CA LEU A 136 12.77 -13.38 25.58
C LEU A 136 12.28 -12.89 26.94
N ASP A 137 11.13 -12.22 26.98
CA ASP A 137 10.53 -11.77 28.24
C ASP A 137 10.15 -12.93 29.15
N ARG A 138 9.71 -14.07 28.59
CA ARG A 138 9.42 -15.30 29.36
C ARG A 138 10.66 -15.94 29.96
N VAL A 139 11.85 -15.71 29.39
CA VAL A 139 13.12 -16.28 29.87
C VAL A 139 14.04 -15.23 30.48
N LYS A 140 13.56 -13.99 30.72
CA LYS A 140 14.37 -12.86 31.18
C LYS A 140 15.15 -13.19 32.46
N ASP A 141 14.51 -13.84 33.43
CA ASP A 141 15.10 -14.18 34.73
C ASP A 141 16.27 -15.18 34.58
N ALA A 142 16.22 -16.05 33.57
CA ALA A 142 17.28 -17.01 33.26
C ALA A 142 18.46 -16.36 32.50
N ILE A 143 18.21 -15.26 31.80
CA ILE A 143 19.21 -14.52 31.00
C ILE A 143 19.97 -13.52 31.87
N GLU A 144 19.34 -12.98 32.91
CA GLU A 144 19.95 -11.99 33.80
C GLU A 144 21.26 -12.50 34.43
N ASP A 145 22.17 -11.54 34.63
CA ASP A 145 23.41 -11.80 35.32
C ASP A 145 23.10 -11.92 36.83
N PRO A 146 23.69 -12.90 37.55
CA PRO A 146 23.44 -13.04 38.97
C PRO A 146 23.81 -11.74 39.69
N VAL A 147 22.97 -11.32 40.65
CA VAL A 147 23.18 -10.11 41.45
C VAL A 147 24.56 -10.20 42.13
N GLU A 148 25.33 -9.12 42.09
CA GLU A 148 26.74 -8.98 42.52
C GLU A 148 26.97 -9.14 44.04
N GLY A 149 26.28 -10.08 44.71
CA GLY A 149 26.30 -10.28 46.15
C GLY A 149 26.87 -11.62 46.64
N GLY A 150 27.48 -12.45 45.78
CA GLY A 150 28.06 -13.73 46.16
C GLY A 150 29.38 -14.01 45.44
N GLU A 151 30.36 -14.50 46.19
CA GLU A 151 31.77 -14.72 45.85
C GLU A 151 32.01 -15.48 44.53
N GLU A 152 32.07 -14.78 43.40
CA GLU A 152 33.05 -15.02 42.34
C GLU A 152 32.96 -13.90 41.27
N VAL A 153 33.69 -12.80 41.47
CA VAL A 153 33.88 -11.81 40.41
C VAL A 153 34.96 -12.33 39.45
N VAL A 154 34.60 -13.33 38.64
CA VAL A 154 35.44 -13.73 37.51
C VAL A 154 35.45 -12.56 36.52
N PHE A 155 36.58 -11.85 36.42
CA PHE A 155 36.81 -10.82 35.41
C PHE A 155 36.69 -11.43 34.00
N ARG A 156 35.47 -11.46 33.47
CA ARG A 156 35.20 -11.86 32.09
C ARG A 156 35.22 -10.61 31.21
N SER A 157 35.93 -10.71 30.08
CA SER A 157 35.87 -9.68 29.04
C SER A 157 34.41 -9.47 28.60
N LYS A 158 34.08 -8.25 28.13
CA LYS A 158 32.73 -7.91 27.64
C LYS A 158 32.22 -8.90 26.58
N VAL A 159 33.14 -9.43 25.74
CA VAL A 159 32.85 -10.45 24.73
C VAL A 159 32.44 -11.78 25.37
N LYS A 160 33.20 -12.26 26.36
CA LYS A 160 32.87 -13.51 27.08
C LYS A 160 31.57 -13.39 27.87
N LYS A 161 31.29 -12.24 28.50
CA LYS A 161 30.00 -12.00 29.18
C LYS A 161 28.82 -12.10 28.21
N LYS A 162 28.92 -11.49 27.02
CA LYS A 162 27.88 -11.59 25.97
C LYS A 162 27.66 -13.02 25.51
N ALA A 163 28.74 -13.76 25.18
CA ALA A 163 28.62 -15.15 24.73
C ALA A 163 27.97 -16.07 25.77
N VAL A 164 28.26 -15.86 27.06
CA VAL A 164 27.62 -16.62 28.15
C VAL A 164 26.13 -16.30 28.24
N ARG A 165 25.76 -15.02 28.06
CA ARG A 165 24.35 -14.60 28.02
C ARG A 165 23.59 -15.23 26.86
N ASP A 166 24.20 -15.25 25.67
CA ASP A 166 23.64 -15.90 24.48
C ASP A 166 23.39 -17.40 24.76
N GLN A 167 24.37 -18.09 25.33
CA GLN A 167 24.23 -19.51 25.70
C GLN A 167 23.15 -19.76 26.77
N LYS A 168 23.02 -18.87 27.77
CA LYS A 168 21.93 -18.94 28.75
C LYS A 168 20.57 -18.79 28.07
N ALA A 169 20.44 -17.83 27.14
CA ALA A 169 19.21 -17.60 26.39
C ALA A 169 18.84 -18.83 25.55
N THR A 170 19.76 -19.40 24.78
CA THR A 170 19.53 -20.62 24.00
C THR A 170 19.03 -21.76 24.88
N ARG A 171 19.74 -22.07 25.98
CA ARG A 171 19.34 -23.16 26.89
C ARG A 171 17.97 -22.92 27.54
N ALA A 172 17.67 -21.69 27.93
CA ALA A 172 16.40 -21.34 28.54
C ALA A 172 15.25 -21.47 27.53
N LEU A 173 15.46 -21.03 26.29
CA LEU A 173 14.48 -21.15 25.20
C LEU A 173 14.26 -22.61 24.77
N GLU A 174 15.32 -23.39 24.59
CA GLU A 174 15.18 -24.83 24.32
C GLU A 174 14.39 -25.53 25.44
N ARG A 175 14.66 -25.17 26.70
CA ARG A 175 13.90 -25.70 27.84
C ARG A 175 12.44 -25.26 27.78
N LEU A 176 12.17 -23.99 27.48
CA LEU A 176 10.82 -23.46 27.31
C LEU A 176 10.06 -24.28 26.25
N PHE A 177 10.64 -24.45 25.06
CA PHE A 177 10.01 -25.17 23.95
C PHE A 177 9.76 -26.66 24.23
N ARG A 178 10.64 -27.32 25.01
CA ARG A 178 10.45 -28.72 25.42
C ARG A 178 9.24 -28.93 26.33
N TYR A 179 8.95 -27.96 27.21
CA TYR A 179 7.89 -28.10 28.22
C TYR A 179 6.63 -27.29 27.91
N HIS A 180 6.71 -26.31 27.02
CA HIS A 180 5.62 -25.42 26.65
C HIS A 180 5.59 -25.28 25.12
N PRO A 181 4.83 -26.14 24.42
CA PRO A 181 4.68 -26.03 22.97
C PRO A 181 4.19 -24.65 22.57
N VAL A 182 4.74 -24.13 21.47
CA VAL A 182 4.37 -22.82 20.92
C VAL A 182 3.15 -22.98 20.02
N ASN A 183 2.20 -22.04 20.12
CA ASN A 183 1.20 -21.86 19.07
C ASN A 183 1.89 -21.25 17.85
N GLU A 184 2.17 -22.06 16.83
CA GLU A 184 2.92 -21.70 15.63
C GLU A 184 2.19 -20.72 14.72
N PHE A 185 0.86 -20.57 14.87
CA PHE A 185 0.06 -19.62 14.09
C PHE A 185 0.36 -18.16 14.46
N GLU A 186 0.67 -17.88 15.73
CA GLU A 186 1.05 -16.52 16.16
C GLU A 186 2.29 -15.98 15.41
N PRO A 187 3.47 -16.64 15.49
CA PRO A 187 4.66 -16.18 14.78
C PRO A 187 4.49 -16.28 13.25
N PHE A 188 3.70 -17.24 12.75
CA PHE A 188 3.38 -17.31 11.32
C PHE A 188 2.61 -16.09 10.83
N PHE A 189 1.50 -15.74 11.47
CA PHE A 189 0.69 -14.59 11.07
C PHE A 189 1.48 -13.29 11.18
N GLU A 190 2.30 -13.16 12.22
CA GLU A 190 3.22 -12.04 12.34
C GLU A 190 4.21 -11.99 11.16
N SER A 191 4.82 -13.11 10.81
CA SER A 191 5.81 -13.20 9.73
C SER A 191 5.29 -12.83 8.36
N ILE A 192 4.01 -13.11 8.08
CA ILE A 192 3.37 -12.74 6.83
C ILE A 192 2.83 -11.29 6.82
N GLY A 193 3.13 -10.53 7.88
CA GLY A 193 2.88 -9.08 7.96
C GLY A 193 1.61 -8.68 8.72
N LEU A 194 0.99 -9.60 9.47
CA LEU A 194 -0.13 -9.24 10.33
C LEU A 194 0.36 -8.75 11.69
N LYS A 195 -0.30 -7.72 12.22
CA LYS A 195 -0.03 -7.25 13.58
C LYS A 195 -0.81 -8.12 14.57
N PRO A 196 -0.30 -8.39 15.79
CA PRO A 196 -0.99 -9.21 16.80
C PRO A 196 -2.48 -8.87 16.97
N ARG A 197 -2.78 -7.58 17.17
CA ARG A 197 -4.16 -7.06 17.31
C ARG A 197 -5.11 -7.43 16.15
N LYS A 198 -4.58 -7.70 14.96
CA LYS A 198 -5.38 -8.01 13.75
C LYS A 198 -5.63 -9.50 13.56
N PHE A 199 -4.75 -10.37 14.06
CA PHE A 199 -4.84 -11.80 13.81
C PHE A 199 -5.36 -12.61 15.00
N ASP A 200 -5.58 -12.01 16.16
CA ASP A 200 -6.12 -12.69 17.34
C ASP A 200 -7.46 -13.39 17.04
N SER A 201 -8.32 -12.80 16.21
CA SER A 201 -9.60 -13.39 15.77
C SER A 201 -9.46 -14.51 14.74
N PHE A 202 -8.28 -14.64 14.13
CA PHE A 202 -7.98 -15.62 13.08
C PHE A 202 -7.17 -16.82 13.61
N LEU A 203 -6.73 -16.77 14.87
CA LEU A 203 -6.07 -17.91 15.49
C LEU A 203 -7.04 -19.09 15.58
N PRO A 204 -6.66 -20.27 15.06
CA PRO A 204 -7.45 -21.47 15.24
C PRO A 204 -7.65 -21.77 16.74
N ARG A 205 -8.85 -22.22 17.10
CA ARG A 205 -9.17 -22.56 18.50
C ARG A 205 -8.55 -23.89 18.92
N ASP A 206 -8.52 -24.86 18.00
CA ASP A 206 -8.17 -26.25 18.28
C ASP A 206 -6.87 -26.70 17.58
N LEU A 207 -6.16 -25.79 16.90
CA LEU A 207 -4.90 -26.07 16.23
C LEU A 207 -3.81 -25.15 16.75
N MET A 208 -2.68 -25.74 17.11
CA MET A 208 -1.49 -25.01 17.57
C MET A 208 -0.31 -25.14 16.60
N PHE A 209 -0.33 -26.12 15.70
CA PHE A 209 0.80 -26.42 14.83
C PHE A 209 0.45 -26.24 13.36
N LEU A 210 1.36 -25.63 12.60
CA LEU A 210 1.20 -25.40 11.17
C LEU A 210 1.23 -26.69 10.36
N ALA A 211 1.97 -27.70 10.85
CA ALA A 211 2.01 -29.02 10.23
C ALA A 211 0.62 -29.66 10.11
N ASP A 212 -0.29 -29.34 11.02
CA ASP A 212 -1.67 -29.83 11.02
C ASP A 212 -2.58 -29.04 10.06
N ALA A 213 -2.11 -27.91 9.52
CA ALA A 213 -2.83 -27.05 8.59
C ALA A 213 -2.25 -27.13 7.17
N GLU A 214 -2.20 -28.34 6.61
CA GLU A 214 -1.59 -28.60 5.30
C GLU A 214 -2.19 -27.74 4.17
N THR A 215 -3.52 -27.58 4.14
CA THR A 215 -4.22 -26.76 3.12
C THR A 215 -3.81 -25.29 3.18
N LEU A 216 -3.66 -24.74 4.38
CA LEU A 216 -3.19 -23.37 4.60
C LEU A 216 -1.79 -23.19 4.04
N LEU A 217 -0.86 -24.09 4.39
CA LEU A 217 0.52 -24.03 3.93
C LEU A 217 0.63 -24.22 2.42
N LYS A 218 -0.11 -25.16 1.82
CA LYS A 218 -0.16 -25.35 0.37
C LYS A 218 -0.57 -24.06 -0.34
N ASN A 219 -1.66 -23.43 0.07
CA ASN A 219 -2.13 -22.17 -0.53
C ASN A 219 -1.18 -20.99 -0.28
N TYR A 220 -0.56 -20.94 0.91
CA TYR A 220 0.52 -20.01 1.19
C TYR A 220 1.71 -20.20 0.21
N HIS A 221 2.10 -21.44 -0.07
CA HIS A 221 3.17 -21.76 -1.01
C HIS A 221 2.80 -21.43 -2.45
N VAL A 222 1.53 -21.57 -2.86
CA VAL A 222 1.07 -21.09 -4.17
C VAL A 222 1.39 -19.61 -4.35
N LEU A 223 1.08 -18.77 -3.37
CA LEU A 223 1.42 -17.34 -3.42
C LEU A 223 2.94 -17.09 -3.40
N CYS A 224 3.69 -17.81 -2.56
CA CYS A 224 5.14 -17.70 -2.53
C CYS A 224 5.77 -18.04 -3.89
N ASN A 225 5.38 -19.15 -4.49
CA ASN A 225 5.89 -19.65 -5.76
C ASN A 225 5.43 -18.78 -6.94
N TYR A 226 4.28 -18.14 -6.81
CA TYR A 226 3.84 -17.12 -7.75
C TYR A 226 4.69 -15.84 -7.65
N GLY A 227 5.37 -15.58 -6.53
CA GLY A 227 6.28 -14.44 -6.36
C GLY A 227 5.71 -13.32 -5.49
N PHE A 228 4.65 -13.57 -4.74
CA PHE A 228 4.19 -12.63 -3.72
C PHE A 228 5.23 -12.49 -2.61
N MET A 229 5.44 -11.26 -2.16
CA MET A 229 6.25 -11.02 -0.96
C MET A 229 5.58 -11.66 0.24
N ARG A 230 6.27 -12.56 0.93
CA ARG A 230 5.74 -13.32 2.07
C ARG A 230 5.15 -12.40 3.16
N THR A 231 5.82 -11.28 3.46
CA THR A 231 5.38 -10.24 4.40
C THR A 231 4.15 -9.43 3.98
N LYS A 232 3.61 -9.70 2.78
CA LYS A 232 2.39 -9.09 2.25
C LYS A 232 1.25 -10.09 2.09
N ILE A 233 1.51 -11.38 2.30
CA ILE A 233 0.47 -12.40 2.22
C ILE A 233 -0.55 -12.24 3.34
N GLY A 234 -0.16 -11.71 4.50
CA GLY A 234 -1.06 -11.45 5.60
C GLY A 234 -2.27 -10.60 5.22
N SER A 235 -2.08 -9.51 4.49
CA SER A 235 -3.21 -8.68 4.04
C SER A 235 -4.14 -9.42 3.08
N ILE A 236 -3.60 -10.35 2.28
CA ILE A 236 -4.40 -11.21 1.40
C ILE A 236 -5.20 -12.20 2.26
N TYR A 237 -4.55 -12.84 3.23
CA TYR A 237 -5.20 -13.75 4.18
C TYR A 237 -6.37 -13.09 4.91
N MET A 238 -6.19 -11.87 5.42
CA MET A 238 -7.26 -11.15 6.14
C MET A 238 -8.49 -10.87 5.28
N ALA A 239 -8.29 -10.55 4.00
CA ALA A 239 -9.36 -10.16 3.11
C ALA A 239 -10.02 -11.35 2.40
N ALA A 240 -9.32 -12.49 2.30
CA ALA A 240 -9.72 -13.61 1.47
C ALA A 240 -9.35 -14.96 2.13
N ALA A 241 -9.57 -15.07 3.45
CA ALA A 241 -9.17 -16.23 4.27
C ALA A 241 -9.75 -17.55 3.77
N GLU A 242 -10.97 -17.50 3.21
CA GLU A 242 -11.65 -18.66 2.60
C GLU A 242 -10.79 -19.39 1.56
N PHE A 243 -9.97 -18.67 0.79
CA PHE A 243 -9.11 -19.28 -0.23
C PHE A 243 -7.94 -20.06 0.33
N PHE A 244 -7.50 -19.74 1.55
CA PHE A 244 -6.43 -20.49 2.20
C PHE A 244 -6.92 -21.82 2.76
N SER A 245 -8.23 -21.93 3.02
CA SER A 245 -8.89 -23.17 3.44
C SER A 245 -9.57 -23.90 2.27
N SER A 246 -9.56 -23.31 1.08
CA SER A 246 -10.16 -23.89 -0.12
C SER A 246 -9.35 -25.07 -0.65
N GLY A 247 -10.03 -25.94 -1.40
CA GLY A 247 -9.41 -27.11 -2.03
C GLY A 247 -8.28 -26.75 -3.01
N ASP A 248 -7.56 -27.79 -3.42
CA ASP A 248 -6.36 -27.64 -4.24
C ASP A 248 -6.62 -26.83 -5.52
N ASN A 249 -5.63 -26.01 -5.91
CA ASN A 249 -5.59 -25.20 -7.12
C ASN A 249 -6.60 -24.05 -7.25
N VAL A 250 -7.56 -23.86 -6.33
CA VAL A 250 -8.53 -22.75 -6.44
C VAL A 250 -7.83 -21.40 -6.53
N LEU A 251 -6.88 -21.13 -5.63
CA LEU A 251 -6.14 -19.87 -5.62
C LEU A 251 -5.27 -19.71 -6.87
N ALA A 252 -4.64 -20.79 -7.33
CA ALA A 252 -3.83 -20.78 -8.56
C ALA A 252 -4.70 -20.45 -9.79
N SER A 253 -5.87 -21.08 -9.92
CA SER A 253 -6.83 -20.80 -11.00
C SER A 253 -7.32 -19.36 -10.99
N LYS A 254 -7.56 -18.77 -9.82
CA LYS A 254 -7.92 -17.35 -9.69
C LYS A 254 -6.80 -16.43 -10.20
N LEU A 255 -5.55 -16.74 -9.87
CA LEU A 255 -4.41 -15.96 -10.36
C LEU A 255 -4.23 -16.11 -11.88
N SER A 256 -4.35 -17.33 -12.41
CA SER A 256 -4.30 -17.59 -13.86
C SER A 256 -5.44 -16.88 -14.61
N ALA A 257 -6.66 -16.85 -14.05
CA ALA A 257 -7.76 -16.11 -14.65
C ALA A 257 -7.47 -14.61 -14.78
N LEU A 258 -6.71 -14.02 -13.83
CA LEU A 258 -6.25 -12.63 -13.96
C LEU A 258 -5.19 -12.47 -15.06
N GLU A 259 -4.31 -13.46 -15.25
CA GLU A 259 -3.37 -13.45 -16.38
C GLU A 259 -4.10 -13.58 -17.73
N ASP A 260 -5.13 -14.43 -17.80
CA ASP A 260 -5.97 -14.61 -19.01
C ASP A 260 -6.75 -13.34 -19.36
N LEU A 261 -7.00 -12.47 -18.39
CA LEU A 261 -7.50 -11.11 -18.62
C LEU A 261 -6.43 -10.16 -19.17
N GLY A 262 -5.24 -10.63 -19.52
CA GLY A 262 -4.19 -9.83 -20.17
C GLY A 262 -3.31 -9.04 -19.21
N PHE A 263 -3.31 -9.39 -17.92
CA PHE A 263 -2.36 -8.86 -16.96
C PHE A 263 -1.07 -9.67 -16.94
N SER A 264 0.08 -9.00 -16.96
CA SER A 264 1.33 -9.66 -16.62
C SER A 264 1.30 -10.13 -15.16
N LYS A 265 2.04 -11.21 -14.89
CA LYS A 265 2.29 -11.73 -13.55
C LYS A 265 2.68 -10.65 -12.54
N THR A 266 3.49 -9.67 -12.96
CA THR A 266 3.90 -8.54 -12.10
C THR A 266 2.74 -7.63 -11.72
N THR A 267 1.82 -7.36 -12.66
CA THR A 267 0.62 -6.57 -12.41
C THR A 267 -0.34 -7.33 -11.52
N VAL A 268 -0.52 -8.64 -11.74
CA VAL A 268 -1.35 -9.50 -10.87
C VAL A 268 -0.85 -9.47 -9.43
N ILE A 269 0.47 -9.59 -9.20
CA ILE A 269 1.05 -9.49 -7.84
C ILE A 269 0.68 -8.16 -7.19
N LYS A 270 0.90 -7.04 -7.90
CA LYS A 270 0.58 -5.71 -7.38
C LYS A 270 -0.91 -5.54 -7.11
N LEU A 271 -1.75 -6.02 -8.02
CA LEU A 271 -3.20 -5.92 -7.97
C LEU A 271 -3.75 -6.67 -6.76
N VAL A 272 -3.47 -7.96 -6.67
CA VAL A 272 -3.95 -8.82 -5.58
C VAL A 272 -3.39 -8.36 -4.23
N THR A 273 -2.14 -7.90 -4.17
CA THR A 273 -1.59 -7.40 -2.90
C THR A 273 -2.27 -6.10 -2.43
N SER A 274 -2.64 -5.23 -3.38
CA SER A 274 -3.23 -3.92 -3.07
C SER A 274 -4.75 -3.95 -2.95
N CYS A 275 -5.41 -4.97 -3.52
CA CYS A 275 -6.85 -5.20 -3.49
C CYS A 275 -7.13 -6.71 -3.46
N PRO A 276 -6.93 -7.39 -2.31
CA PRO A 276 -7.06 -8.84 -2.28
C PRO A 276 -8.49 -9.34 -2.44
N VAL A 277 -9.48 -8.47 -2.18
CA VAL A 277 -10.91 -8.75 -2.37
C VAL A 277 -11.21 -9.21 -3.79
N ILE A 278 -10.40 -8.80 -4.78
CA ILE A 278 -10.52 -9.20 -6.19
C ILE A 278 -10.48 -10.71 -6.42
N LEU A 279 -9.93 -11.49 -5.47
CA LEU A 279 -9.93 -12.95 -5.52
C LEU A 279 -11.34 -13.53 -5.25
N SER A 280 -12.10 -12.90 -4.34
CA SER A 280 -13.47 -13.27 -3.95
C SER A 280 -14.53 -12.79 -4.95
N CYS A 281 -14.18 -11.82 -5.79
CA CYS A 281 -15.16 -11.15 -6.64
C CYS A 281 -15.54 -11.96 -7.88
N ASP A 282 -16.77 -11.69 -8.34
CA ASP A 282 -17.18 -12.09 -9.68
C ASP A 282 -16.42 -11.24 -10.70
N LEU A 283 -15.52 -11.89 -11.43
CA LEU A 283 -14.66 -11.24 -12.40
C LEU A 283 -15.51 -10.54 -13.47
N ASP A 284 -16.65 -11.09 -13.87
CA ASP A 284 -17.49 -10.49 -14.93
C ASP A 284 -18.16 -9.18 -14.47
N ALA A 285 -18.58 -9.11 -13.21
CA ALA A 285 -19.25 -7.93 -12.67
C ALA A 285 -18.28 -6.80 -12.32
N GLU A 286 -17.13 -7.13 -11.72
CA GLU A 286 -16.17 -6.13 -11.22
C GLU A 286 -15.13 -5.68 -12.26
N PHE A 287 -14.89 -6.48 -13.29
CA PHE A 287 -13.94 -6.13 -14.36
C PHE A 287 -14.59 -5.36 -15.52
N LYS A 288 -15.76 -4.74 -15.31
CA LYS A 288 -16.32 -3.77 -16.27
C LYS A 288 -15.35 -2.63 -16.60
N ILE A 289 -14.44 -2.29 -15.67
CA ILE A 289 -13.37 -1.33 -15.94
C ILE A 289 -12.47 -1.79 -17.10
N MET A 290 -12.33 -3.09 -17.34
CA MET A 290 -11.51 -3.63 -18.44
C MET A 290 -12.08 -3.24 -19.79
N GLN A 291 -13.39 -3.37 -19.94
CA GLN A 291 -14.07 -2.92 -21.16
C GLN A 291 -13.84 -1.43 -21.37
N TRP A 292 -13.88 -0.62 -20.30
CA TRP A 292 -13.55 0.79 -20.40
C TRP A 292 -12.09 1.05 -20.77
N LEU A 293 -11.14 0.30 -20.20
CA LEU A 293 -9.71 0.42 -20.56
C LEU A 293 -9.50 0.11 -22.03
N ASP A 294 -10.10 -0.99 -22.50
CA ASP A 294 -10.01 -1.42 -23.89
C ASP A 294 -10.63 -0.36 -24.82
N ASP A 295 -11.84 0.11 -24.50
CA ASP A 295 -12.55 1.16 -25.23
C ASP A 295 -11.79 2.50 -25.24
N GLY A 296 -11.09 2.82 -24.14
CA GLY A 296 -10.26 4.02 -23.99
C GLY A 296 -8.87 3.88 -24.61
N GLY A 297 -8.53 2.72 -25.21
CA GLY A 297 -7.23 2.43 -25.79
C GLY A 297 -6.09 2.38 -24.77
N ILE A 298 -6.38 1.96 -23.54
CA ILE A 298 -5.43 1.79 -22.44
C ILE A 298 -5.14 0.30 -22.28
N GLN A 299 -3.86 -0.08 -22.43
CA GLN A 299 -3.45 -1.46 -22.18
C GLN A 299 -3.70 -1.82 -20.71
N ARG A 300 -4.24 -3.01 -20.44
CA ARG A 300 -4.57 -3.44 -19.06
C ARG A 300 -3.35 -3.41 -18.14
N ASP A 301 -2.19 -3.84 -18.63
CA ASP A 301 -0.92 -3.79 -17.91
C ASP A 301 -0.38 -2.38 -17.60
N TRP A 302 -0.89 -1.35 -18.29
CA TRP A 302 -0.52 0.04 -18.03
C TRP A 302 -0.83 0.43 -16.57
N ILE A 303 -1.95 -0.03 -16.02
CA ILE A 303 -2.32 0.24 -14.61
C ILE A 303 -1.27 -0.32 -13.66
N GLY A 304 -0.68 -1.46 -13.97
CA GLY A 304 0.35 -2.11 -13.16
C GLY A 304 1.60 -1.25 -12.92
N GLN A 305 1.85 -0.26 -13.78
CA GLN A 305 2.95 0.69 -13.61
C GLN A 305 2.73 1.65 -12.43
N PHE A 306 1.46 1.93 -12.12
CA PHE A 306 1.07 2.92 -11.12
C PHE A 306 0.51 2.29 -9.83
N LEU A 307 0.14 0.99 -9.87
CA LEU A 307 -0.21 0.25 -8.68
C LEU A 307 0.98 0.17 -7.73
N SER A 308 0.72 0.47 -6.46
CA SER A 308 1.69 0.35 -5.38
C SER A 308 1.19 -0.64 -4.34
N VAL A 309 2.02 -1.65 -4.06
CA VAL A 309 1.84 -2.65 -2.98
C VAL A 309 1.66 -2.02 -1.59
N ARG A 310 1.98 -0.73 -1.43
CA ARG A 310 1.82 0.01 -0.17
C ARG A 310 0.48 0.73 -0.05
N LYS A 311 -0.25 0.90 -1.16
CA LYS A 311 -1.55 1.59 -1.19
C LYS A 311 -2.65 0.54 -1.36
N SER A 312 -3.84 0.87 -0.90
CA SER A 312 -5.05 0.09 -1.20
C SER A 312 -5.91 0.81 -2.22
N TYR A 313 -6.59 0.04 -3.06
CA TYR A 313 -7.45 0.56 -4.12
C TYR A 313 -8.83 -0.10 -4.04
N ASN A 314 -9.87 0.69 -4.29
CA ASN A 314 -11.27 0.28 -4.37
C ASN A 314 -11.67 0.30 -5.84
N TRP A 315 -11.83 -0.90 -6.40
CA TRP A 315 -12.07 -1.10 -7.82
C TRP A 315 -13.46 -0.62 -8.26
N LYS A 316 -14.48 -0.78 -7.40
CA LYS A 316 -15.82 -0.22 -7.63
C LYS A 316 -15.74 1.29 -7.86
N LYS A 317 -14.98 2.01 -7.03
CA LYS A 317 -14.76 3.46 -7.23
C LYS A 317 -13.95 3.79 -8.47
N MET A 318 -13.04 2.91 -8.88
CA MET A 318 -12.32 3.09 -10.14
C MET A 318 -13.24 2.96 -11.36
N VAL A 319 -14.30 2.14 -11.29
CA VAL A 319 -15.34 2.07 -12.33
C VAL A 319 -16.20 3.34 -12.36
N GLU A 320 -16.47 3.94 -11.20
CA GLU A 320 -17.26 5.18 -11.08
C GLU A 320 -16.56 6.38 -11.75
N VAL A 321 -15.22 6.43 -11.78
CA VAL A 321 -14.47 7.57 -12.34
C VAL A 321 -14.70 7.74 -13.86
N PRO A 322 -14.53 6.71 -14.71
CA PRO A 322 -14.94 6.76 -16.11
C PRO A 322 -16.40 7.08 -16.33
N GLN A 323 -17.30 6.52 -15.51
CA GLN A 323 -18.72 6.80 -15.61
C GLN A 323 -19.01 8.27 -15.34
N PHE A 324 -18.39 8.86 -14.32
CA PHE A 324 -18.46 10.30 -14.04
C PHE A 324 -18.02 11.15 -15.24
N PHE A 325 -16.91 10.82 -15.90
CA PHE A 325 -16.48 11.58 -17.07
C PHE A 325 -17.41 11.41 -18.27
N THR A 326 -18.01 10.23 -18.44
CA THR A 326 -19.05 9.99 -19.44
C THR A 326 -20.27 10.88 -19.18
N GLU A 327 -20.73 10.93 -17.94
CA GLU A 327 -21.83 11.80 -17.51
C GLU A 327 -21.49 13.28 -17.68
N LEU A 328 -20.22 13.66 -17.51
CA LEU A 328 -19.72 15.01 -17.72
C LEU A 328 -19.74 15.43 -19.20
N GLY A 329 -19.73 14.47 -20.13
CA GLY A 329 -19.83 14.68 -21.57
C GLY A 329 -18.60 14.25 -22.38
N PHE A 330 -17.63 13.56 -21.76
CA PHE A 330 -16.49 13.02 -22.48
C PHE A 330 -16.88 11.75 -23.25
N ASP A 331 -16.33 11.60 -24.45
CA ASP A 331 -16.36 10.35 -25.19
C ASP A 331 -15.29 9.38 -24.66
N LYS A 332 -15.38 8.10 -25.05
CA LYS A 332 -14.49 7.06 -24.52
C LYS A 332 -13.00 7.36 -24.79
N GLU A 333 -12.69 7.91 -25.95
CA GLU A 333 -11.33 8.31 -26.32
C GLU A 333 -10.83 9.50 -25.48
N GLY A 334 -11.67 10.50 -25.24
CA GLY A 334 -11.38 11.65 -24.38
C GLY A 334 -11.10 11.23 -22.94
N ILE A 335 -11.89 10.32 -22.38
CA ILE A 335 -11.62 9.75 -21.04
C ILE A 335 -10.28 9.02 -21.05
N GLY A 336 -10.02 8.19 -22.07
CA GLY A 336 -8.76 7.47 -22.22
C GLY A 336 -7.54 8.40 -22.31
N LYS A 337 -7.66 9.54 -22.99
CA LYS A 337 -6.63 10.58 -23.06
C LYS A 337 -6.43 11.25 -21.68
N LEU A 338 -7.51 11.62 -21.00
CA LEU A 338 -7.46 12.28 -19.70
C LEU A 338 -6.77 11.41 -18.64
N ILE A 339 -7.12 10.13 -18.59
CA ILE A 339 -6.53 9.19 -17.61
C ILE A 339 -5.07 8.88 -17.95
N ARG A 340 -4.69 8.77 -19.23
CA ARG A 340 -3.28 8.60 -19.63
C ARG A 340 -2.42 9.79 -19.23
N GLN A 341 -2.98 11.00 -19.29
CA GLN A 341 -2.30 12.22 -18.84
C GLN A 341 -2.29 12.35 -17.31
N ASN A 342 -3.36 11.91 -16.64
CA ASN A 342 -3.55 12.05 -15.20
C ASN A 342 -4.00 10.73 -14.54
N PRO A 343 -3.09 9.75 -14.38
CA PRO A 343 -3.40 8.42 -13.82
C PRO A 343 -3.97 8.51 -12.39
N ASP A 344 -3.56 9.54 -11.65
CA ASP A 344 -3.95 9.78 -10.27
C ASP A 344 -5.47 9.98 -10.10
N PHE A 345 -6.19 10.39 -11.14
CA PHE A 345 -7.66 10.47 -11.07
C PHE A 345 -8.32 9.13 -10.88
N LEU A 346 -7.76 8.09 -11.48
CA LEU A 346 -8.25 6.73 -11.29
C LEU A 346 -7.67 6.14 -10.00
N LEU A 347 -6.38 6.36 -9.76
CA LEU A 347 -5.60 5.59 -8.79
C LEU A 347 -5.50 6.22 -7.40
N ASP A 348 -5.39 7.54 -7.28
CA ASP A 348 -5.10 8.18 -5.99
C ASP A 348 -6.33 8.11 -5.07
N GLY A 349 -6.24 7.23 -4.06
CA GLY A 349 -7.35 6.93 -3.16
C GLY A 349 -8.59 6.39 -3.89
N SER A 350 -8.44 5.82 -5.10
CA SER A 350 -9.55 5.37 -5.96
C SER A 350 -10.49 6.52 -6.35
N GLY A 351 -9.92 7.57 -6.94
CA GLY A 351 -10.64 8.77 -7.35
C GLY A 351 -11.14 9.67 -6.22
N LYS A 352 -10.87 9.34 -4.94
CA LYS A 352 -11.28 10.17 -3.79
C LYS A 352 -10.83 11.63 -3.94
N VAL A 353 -9.62 11.86 -4.44
CA VAL A 353 -9.08 13.20 -4.63
C VAL A 353 -9.81 13.95 -5.74
N LEU A 354 -10.09 13.28 -6.87
CA LEU A 354 -10.89 13.81 -7.97
C LEU A 354 -12.27 14.23 -7.46
N PHE A 355 -13.00 13.31 -6.83
CA PHE A 355 -14.36 13.60 -6.36
C PHE A 355 -14.39 14.69 -5.28
N ARG A 356 -13.36 14.78 -4.44
CA ARG A 356 -13.23 15.90 -3.49
C ARG A 356 -13.06 17.23 -4.21
N ALA A 357 -12.19 17.32 -5.22
CA ALA A 357 -12.00 18.55 -6.00
C ALA A 357 -13.30 18.96 -6.72
N VAL A 358 -13.96 18.01 -7.37
CA VAL A 358 -15.26 18.21 -8.04
C VAL A 358 -16.31 18.72 -7.06
N THR A 359 -16.43 18.08 -5.90
CA THR A 359 -17.39 18.49 -4.86
C THR A 359 -17.14 19.92 -4.40
N ILE A 360 -15.87 20.29 -4.19
CA ILE A 360 -15.50 21.65 -3.75
C ILE A 360 -15.86 22.69 -4.83
N MET A 361 -15.60 22.40 -6.10
CA MET A 361 -15.94 23.31 -7.21
C MET A 361 -17.45 23.46 -7.40
N LEU A 362 -18.22 22.37 -7.28
CA LEU A 362 -19.68 22.41 -7.32
C LEU A 362 -20.24 23.26 -6.16
N LYS A 363 -19.70 23.11 -4.93
CA LYS A 363 -20.06 23.95 -3.79
C LYS A 363 -19.72 25.42 -4.01
N ALA A 364 -18.64 25.71 -4.73
CA ALA A 364 -18.30 27.06 -5.17
C ALA A 364 -19.18 27.58 -6.33
N GLY A 365 -20.14 26.79 -6.83
CA GLY A 365 -21.08 27.22 -7.86
C GLY A 365 -20.62 27.00 -9.29
N SER A 366 -19.55 26.22 -9.52
CA SER A 366 -19.17 25.75 -10.85
C SER A 366 -20.25 24.85 -11.44
N GLY A 367 -20.58 25.04 -12.72
CA GLY A 367 -21.52 24.20 -13.45
C GLY A 367 -20.85 23.03 -14.16
N LYS A 368 -21.66 22.16 -14.78
CA LYS A 368 -21.21 21.02 -15.59
C LYS A 368 -20.23 21.43 -16.69
N LYS A 369 -20.52 22.54 -17.39
CA LYS A 369 -19.65 23.06 -18.46
C LYS A 369 -18.30 23.53 -17.93
N ASP A 370 -18.29 24.23 -16.79
CA ASP A 370 -17.04 24.70 -16.17
C ASP A 370 -16.14 23.52 -15.77
N LEU A 371 -16.73 22.42 -15.28
CA LEU A 371 -16.02 21.18 -14.98
C LEU A 371 -15.51 20.48 -16.24
N PHE A 372 -16.34 20.40 -17.29
CA PHE A 372 -15.94 19.82 -18.57
C PHE A 372 -14.73 20.55 -19.16
N ASP A 373 -14.82 21.89 -19.26
CA ASP A 373 -13.74 22.73 -19.81
C ASP A 373 -12.45 22.61 -18.97
N LEU A 374 -12.58 22.52 -17.63
CA LEU A 374 -11.44 22.29 -16.74
C LEU A 374 -10.73 20.95 -16.99
N PHE A 375 -11.49 19.86 -17.12
CA PHE A 375 -10.89 18.54 -17.33
C PHE A 375 -10.41 18.32 -18.76
N LEU A 376 -11.01 19.02 -19.73
CA LEU A 376 -10.56 18.99 -21.12
C LEU A 376 -9.13 19.54 -21.25
N ASP A 377 -8.85 20.63 -20.54
CA ASP A 377 -7.54 21.30 -20.48
C ASP A 377 -6.96 21.24 -19.06
N PHE A 378 -6.93 20.05 -18.47
CA PHE A 378 -6.47 19.88 -17.08
C PHE A 378 -5.00 20.33 -16.92
N PRO A 379 -4.68 21.14 -15.90
CA PRO A 379 -3.31 21.63 -15.71
C PRO A 379 -2.33 20.48 -15.42
N ASP A 380 -1.07 20.65 -15.81
CA ASP A 380 0.02 19.68 -15.55
C ASP A 380 0.46 19.72 -14.07
N VAL A 381 -0.46 19.32 -13.19
CA VAL A 381 -0.30 19.32 -11.73
C VAL A 381 -0.93 18.03 -11.19
N PRO A 382 -0.29 17.31 -10.26
CA PRO A 382 -0.88 16.13 -9.64
C PRO A 382 -2.26 16.42 -9.05
N ALA A 383 -3.22 15.51 -9.22
CA ALA A 383 -4.62 15.68 -8.78
C ALA A 383 -4.72 16.09 -7.29
N ARG A 384 -3.84 15.53 -6.44
CA ARG A 384 -3.77 15.84 -4.99
C ARG A 384 -3.39 17.29 -4.73
N ASN A 385 -2.41 17.80 -5.47
CA ASN A 385 -1.97 19.18 -5.36
C ASN A 385 -3.05 20.12 -5.89
N PHE A 386 -3.67 19.79 -7.01
CA PHE A 386 -4.79 20.53 -7.57
C PHE A 386 -5.94 20.67 -6.57
N ALA A 387 -6.38 19.56 -5.96
CA ALA A 387 -7.45 19.56 -4.96
C ALA A 387 -7.09 20.40 -3.73
N ARG A 388 -5.85 20.32 -3.24
CA ARG A 388 -5.35 21.12 -2.11
C ARG A 388 -5.32 22.61 -2.47
N ASN A 389 -4.87 22.95 -3.67
CA ASN A 389 -4.79 24.33 -4.13
C ASN A 389 -6.18 24.96 -4.25
N ILE A 390 -7.15 24.26 -4.85
CA ILE A 390 -8.55 24.72 -4.88
C ILE A 390 -9.06 24.99 -3.46
N GLN A 391 -8.82 24.06 -2.54
CA GLN A 391 -9.28 24.21 -1.17
C GLN A 391 -8.66 25.45 -0.48
N SER A 392 -7.37 25.69 -0.68
CA SER A 392 -6.68 26.87 -0.14
C SER A 392 -7.21 28.16 -0.75
N VAL A 393 -7.46 28.21 -2.06
CA VAL A 393 -8.00 29.38 -2.74
C VAL A 393 -9.42 29.70 -2.24
N ILE A 394 -10.27 28.70 -2.06
CA ILE A 394 -11.63 28.93 -1.55
C ILE A 394 -11.63 29.42 -0.11
N ARG A 395 -10.75 28.89 0.75
CA ARG A 395 -10.56 29.41 2.11
C ARG A 395 -10.12 30.88 2.09
N LEU A 396 -9.13 31.20 1.27
CA LEU A 396 -8.64 32.57 1.13
C LEU A 396 -9.71 33.53 0.61
N LEU A 397 -10.53 33.10 -0.35
CA LEU A 397 -11.66 33.90 -0.83
C LEU A 397 -12.73 34.10 0.24
N ALA A 398 -13.03 33.06 1.02
CA ALA A 398 -13.93 33.17 2.17
C ALA A 398 -13.38 34.13 3.24
N ASP A 399 -12.08 34.09 3.51
CA ASP A 399 -11.42 34.98 4.48
C ASP A 399 -11.43 36.45 3.99
N ILE A 400 -11.23 36.69 2.69
CA ILE A 400 -11.28 38.03 2.09
C ILE A 400 -12.71 38.58 2.05
N GLU A 401 -13.71 37.74 1.77
CA GLU A 401 -15.13 38.13 1.85
C GLU A 401 -15.57 38.38 3.29
N CYS A 402 -15.07 37.63 4.27
CA CYS A 402 -15.35 37.85 5.68
C CYS A 402 -14.74 39.18 6.22
N GLY A 403 -13.79 39.78 5.48
CA GLY A 403 -13.28 41.13 5.70
C GLY A 403 -14.20 42.26 5.23
N LYS A 404 -15.34 41.95 4.60
CA LYS A 404 -16.42 42.88 4.25
C LYS A 404 -17.76 42.34 4.75
N GLU A 405 -18.01 42.60 6.03
CA GLU A 405 -19.27 42.41 6.79
C GLU A 405 -20.07 41.10 6.59
N ALA A 406 -20.07 40.33 7.70
CA ALA A 406 -21.10 39.40 8.17
C ALA A 406 -21.38 38.11 7.36
N PHE A 407 -20.63 37.05 7.68
CA PHE A 407 -21.13 35.68 7.69
C PHE A 407 -20.68 34.97 8.99
N VAL A 408 -21.32 35.34 10.10
CA VAL A 408 -21.33 34.51 11.32
C VAL A 408 -22.79 34.23 11.63
N GLU A 409 -23.36 33.20 11.01
CA GLU A 409 -24.45 32.45 11.64
C GLU A 409 -24.77 31.06 11.07
N ASP A 410 -24.16 30.62 9.96
CA ASP A 410 -24.45 29.27 9.41
C ASP A 410 -23.35 28.21 9.63
N TYR A 411 -22.31 28.50 10.43
CA TYR A 411 -21.24 27.55 10.75
C TYR A 411 -21.43 26.81 12.09
N LYS A 412 -22.67 26.70 12.57
CA LYS A 412 -23.03 25.91 13.75
C LYS A 412 -24.33 25.13 13.53
N GLY A 413 -24.26 24.09 12.70
CA GLY A 413 -25.33 23.09 12.62
C GLY A 413 -25.25 22.22 11.37
N GLY A 414 -25.05 20.91 11.55
CA GLY A 414 -25.04 19.89 10.50
C GLY A 414 -23.64 19.67 9.92
N ALA A 415 -22.97 18.52 10.02
CA ALA A 415 -23.52 17.17 9.98
C ALA A 415 -24.67 17.09 8.97
N THR A 416 -24.49 17.63 7.77
CA THR A 416 -25.27 17.16 6.62
C THR A 416 -24.51 15.99 6.03
N THR A 417 -25.04 14.83 6.40
CA THR A 417 -24.69 13.48 6.02
C THR A 417 -24.47 13.35 4.52
N ILE A 418 -23.77 12.26 4.16
CA ILE A 418 -23.68 11.67 2.81
C ILE A 418 -25.03 11.72 2.05
N GLU A 419 -26.16 11.84 2.75
CA GLU A 419 -27.53 11.94 2.25
C GLU A 419 -27.83 13.19 1.40
N GLU A 420 -27.23 14.36 1.64
CA GLU A 420 -27.51 15.56 0.81
C GLU A 420 -26.75 15.55 -0.53
N VAL A 421 -25.57 14.93 -0.56
CA VAL A 421 -24.89 14.57 -1.82
C VAL A 421 -25.63 13.41 -2.49
N GLN A 422 -26.23 12.48 -1.72
CA GLN A 422 -27.12 11.46 -2.27
C GLN A 422 -28.41 12.03 -2.88
N ILE A 423 -28.91 13.21 -2.48
CA ILE A 423 -30.11 13.80 -3.11
C ILE A 423 -29.83 14.25 -4.55
N TRP A 424 -28.61 14.74 -4.84
CA TRP A 424 -28.17 15.03 -6.22
C TRP A 424 -27.73 13.77 -6.97
N VAL A 425 -27.19 12.76 -6.30
CA VAL A 425 -26.88 11.44 -6.89
C VAL A 425 -28.15 10.63 -7.18
N LYS A 426 -29.23 10.79 -6.40
CA LYS A 426 -30.56 10.16 -6.63
C LYS A 426 -31.32 10.75 -7.82
N ALA A 427 -30.88 11.88 -8.36
CA ALA A 427 -31.41 12.44 -9.61
C ALA A 427 -30.78 11.80 -10.87
N LEU A 428 -29.79 10.92 -10.70
CA LEU A 428 -29.23 10.05 -11.73
C LEU A 428 -29.83 8.62 -11.56
N PRO A 429 -30.00 7.85 -12.65
CA PRO A 429 -30.80 6.62 -12.64
C PRO A 429 -30.23 5.52 -11.68
N PRO A 430 -31.10 4.66 -11.11
CA PRO A 430 -30.90 4.02 -9.81
C PRO A 430 -30.07 2.73 -9.82
N THR A 431 -28.99 2.66 -10.61
CA THR A 431 -28.14 1.45 -10.71
C THR A 431 -26.67 1.65 -10.31
N ALA A 432 -26.34 2.71 -9.58
CA ALA A 432 -24.97 2.98 -9.13
C ALA A 432 -24.91 3.57 -7.70
N LEU A 433 -25.15 2.74 -6.69
CA LEU A 433 -24.71 2.95 -5.31
C LEU A 433 -23.85 1.78 -4.84
#